data_AF-A0A511FSA5-F1
#
_entry.id   AF-A0A511FSA5-F1
#
_cell.length_a   1.000
_cell.length_b   1.000
_cell.length_c   1.000
_cell.angle_alpha   90.00
_cell.angle_beta   90.00
_cell.angle_gamma   90.00
#
_symmetry.space_group_name_H-M   'P 1'
#
loop_
_entity.id
_entity.type
_entity.pdbx_description
1 polymer ?
#
loop_
_entity_poly.entity_id
_entity_poly.type
_entity_poly.pdbx_seq_one_letter_code
_entity_poly.pdbx_strand_id
1 'polypeptide(L)'
;MEALRAWMLLFVDYIAAKQVIAPALKGLVDGPSTLYAQSGTVLQTAINTLVAAAVESGDISTDIEPIDLLRALAGVSNFSAGPGWEIGAKRLVNILIAGSRPHKPHSLQ
;
A
#
# COMPACT_ATOMS: atom_id res chain seq x y z
N MET A 1 -11.78 -0.09 8.80
CA MET A 1 -10.37 -0.58 8.86
C MET A 1 -10.06 -1.89 8.14
N GLU A 2 -10.85 -2.95 8.33
CA GLU A 2 -10.43 -4.29 7.89
C GLU A 2 -10.25 -4.39 6.37
N ALA A 3 -11.11 -3.73 5.59
CA ALA A 3 -11.00 -3.67 4.13
C ALA A 3 -9.67 -3.01 3.67
N LEU A 4 -9.29 -1.89 4.30
CA LEU A 4 -8.02 -1.22 3.99
C LEU A 4 -6.82 -2.13 4.32
N ARG A 5 -6.83 -2.77 5.49
CA ARG A 5 -5.78 -3.70 5.90
C ARG A 5 -5.67 -4.86 4.91
N ALA A 6 -6.77 -5.51 4.57
CA ALA A 6 -6.80 -6.63 3.64
C ALA A 6 -6.29 -6.21 2.25
N TRP A 7 -6.69 -5.03 1.79
CA TRP A 7 -6.24 -4.49 0.51
C TRP A 7 -4.74 -4.16 0.50
N MET A 8 -4.19 -3.60 1.59
CA MET A 8 -2.76 -3.36 1.72
C MET A 8 -1.94 -4.67 1.72
N LEU A 9 -2.47 -5.74 2.32
CA LEU A 9 -1.85 -7.07 2.23
C LEU A 9 -1.87 -7.60 0.78
N LEU A 10 -2.99 -7.44 0.08
CA LEU A 10 -3.11 -7.79 -1.34
C LEU A 10 -2.16 -6.97 -2.21
N PHE A 11 -1.93 -5.70 -1.87
CA PHE A 11 -0.97 -4.85 -2.57
C PHE A 11 0.47 -5.37 -2.43
N VAL A 12 0.86 -5.90 -1.27
CA VAL A 12 2.16 -6.56 -1.09
C VAL A 12 2.27 -7.79 -2.02
N ASP A 13 1.24 -8.63 -2.07
CA ASP A 13 1.21 -9.80 -2.95
C ASP A 13 1.26 -9.39 -4.44
N TYR A 14 0.58 -8.30 -4.81
CA TYR A 14 0.67 -7.71 -6.14
C TYR A 14 2.10 -7.27 -6.49
N ILE A 15 2.82 -6.60 -5.58
CA ILE A 15 4.21 -6.19 -5.83
C ILE A 15 5.10 -7.42 -6.03
N ALA A 16 4.94 -8.46 -5.21
CA ALA A 16 5.70 -9.69 -5.36
C ALA A 16 5.46 -10.34 -6.72
N ALA A 17 4.19 -10.47 -7.14
CA ALA A 17 3.83 -10.99 -8.46
C ALA A 17 4.41 -10.12 -9.58
N LYS A 18 4.30 -8.79 -9.46
CA LYS A 18 4.84 -7.83 -10.42
C LYS A 18 6.35 -7.97 -10.58
N GLN A 19 7.10 -8.14 -9.50
CA GLN A 19 8.56 -8.29 -9.55
C GLN A 19 8.98 -9.58 -10.28
N VAL A 20 8.25 -10.67 -10.10
CA VAL A 20 8.50 -11.94 -10.82
C VAL A 20 8.31 -11.78 -12.34
N ILE A 21 7.25 -11.11 -12.77
CA ILE A 21 6.92 -10.97 -14.20
C ILE A 21 7.60 -9.78 -14.88
N ALA A 22 8.15 -8.83 -14.12
CA ALA A 22 8.74 -7.59 -14.65
C ALA A 22 9.79 -7.82 -15.76
N PRO A 23 10.69 -8.83 -15.69
CA PRO A 23 11.62 -9.11 -16.79
C PRO A 23 10.92 -9.51 -18.10
N ALA A 24 9.84 -10.28 -18.03
CA ALA A 24 9.06 -10.68 -19.20
C ALA A 24 8.34 -9.48 -19.83
N LEU A 25 7.80 -8.57 -18.99
CA LEU A 25 7.10 -7.37 -19.46
C LEU A 25 8.04 -6.37 -20.18
N LYS A 26 9.34 -6.38 -19.89
CA LYS A 26 10.33 -5.56 -20.62
C LYS A 26 10.51 -5.98 -22.08
N GLY A 27 10.14 -7.20 -22.45
CA GLY A 27 10.22 -7.71 -23.82
C GLY A 27 9.04 -7.35 -24.72
N LEU A 28 8.02 -6.66 -24.21
CA LEU A 28 6.86 -6.23 -24.98
C LEU A 28 7.22 -5.10 -25.96
N VAL A 29 6.61 -5.10 -27.15
CA VAL A 29 6.89 -4.14 -28.24
C VAL A 29 6.65 -2.69 -27.80
N ASP A 30 5.59 -2.43 -27.03
CA ASP A 30 5.27 -1.10 -26.47
C ASP A 30 5.89 -0.87 -25.08
N GLY A 31 6.69 -1.82 -24.61
CA GLY A 31 7.22 -1.85 -23.24
C GLY A 31 6.13 -1.93 -22.17
N PRO A 32 6.50 -1.85 -20.89
CA PRO A 32 5.56 -1.99 -19.78
C PRO A 32 4.88 -0.68 -19.36
N SER A 33 5.16 0.45 -20.02
CA SER A 33 4.80 1.80 -19.56
C SER A 33 3.29 2.02 -19.46
N THR A 34 2.55 1.69 -20.53
CA THR A 34 1.08 1.82 -20.56
C THR A 34 0.43 0.92 -19.52
N LEU A 35 0.89 -0.32 -19.38
CA LEU A 35 0.41 -1.26 -18.36
C LEU A 35 0.67 -0.72 -16.94
N TYR A 36 1.85 -0.17 -16.70
CA TYR A 36 2.19 0.41 -15.39
C TYR A 36 1.37 1.67 -15.08
N ALA A 37 1.08 2.51 -16.07
CA ALA A 37 0.23 3.69 -15.89
C ALA A 37 -1.21 3.29 -15.51
N GLN A 38 -1.80 2.34 -16.24
CA GLN A 38 -3.15 1.84 -15.96
C GLN A 38 -3.25 1.21 -14.56
N SER A 39 -2.32 0.32 -14.23
CA SER A 39 -2.25 -0.27 -12.88
C SER A 39 -2.05 0.80 -11.81
N GLY A 40 -1.24 1.82 -12.09
CA GLY A 40 -1.01 2.95 -11.18
C GLY A 40 -2.30 3.72 -10.86
N THR A 41 -3.16 3.97 -11.85
CA THR A 41 -4.47 4.61 -11.64
C THR A 41 -5.37 3.74 -10.78
N VAL A 42 -5.47 2.44 -11.09
CA VAL A 42 -6.33 1.50 -10.32
C VAL A 42 -5.91 1.44 -8.85
N LEU A 43 -4.60 1.35 -8.59
CA LEU A 43 -4.06 1.31 -7.22
C LEU A 43 -4.34 2.60 -6.44
N GLN A 44 -4.16 3.75 -7.08
CA GLN A 44 -4.44 5.06 -6.48
C GLN A 44 -5.93 5.24 -6.17
N THR A 45 -6.81 4.88 -7.10
CA THR A 45 -8.26 4.96 -6.86
C THR A 45 -8.69 4.07 -5.71
N ALA A 46 -8.16 2.84 -5.64
CA ALA A 46 -8.51 1.89 -4.58
C ALA A 46 -8.05 2.36 -3.20
N ILE A 47 -6.79 2.81 -3.05
CA ILE A 47 -6.31 3.31 -1.75
C ILE A 47 -7.08 4.56 -1.31
N ASN A 48 -7.36 5.49 -2.24
CA ASN A 48 -8.12 6.71 -1.93
C ASN A 48 -9.52 6.37 -1.43
N THR A 49 -10.20 5.42 -2.08
CA THR A 49 -11.56 4.99 -1.71
C THR A 49 -11.57 4.35 -0.32
N LEU A 50 -10.61 3.46 -0.04
CA LEU A 50 -10.55 2.74 1.23
C LEU A 50 -10.15 3.64 2.41
N VAL A 51 -9.23 4.59 2.18
CA VAL A 51 -8.85 5.56 3.22
C VAL A 51 -9.99 6.53 3.48
N ALA A 52 -10.66 7.06 2.44
CA ALA A 52 -11.80 7.95 2.61
C ALA A 52 -12.92 7.30 3.44
N ALA A 53 -13.27 6.05 3.15
CA ALA A 53 -14.26 5.30 3.93
C ALA A 53 -13.83 5.08 5.40
N ALA A 54 -12.54 4.84 5.65
CA ALA A 54 -12.00 4.67 7.00
C ALA A 54 -11.90 5.99 7.78
N VAL A 55 -11.69 7.12 7.10
CA VAL A 55 -11.77 8.45 7.71
C VAL A 55 -13.21 8.78 8.07
N GLU A 56 -14.16 8.54 7.16
CA GLU A 56 -15.59 8.75 7.41
C GLU A 56 -16.11 7.95 8.60
N SER A 57 -15.61 6.72 8.78
CA SER A 57 -15.98 5.88 9.93
C SER A 57 -15.23 6.24 11.23
N GLY A 58 -14.36 7.25 11.23
CA GLY A 58 -13.55 7.65 12.38
C GLY A 58 -12.45 6.65 12.78
N ASP A 59 -12.11 5.73 11.88
CA ASP A 59 -11.15 4.64 12.10
C ASP A 59 -9.70 5.08 11.84
N ILE A 60 -9.51 6.11 11.00
CA ILE A 60 -8.21 6.67 10.58
C ILE A 60 -8.16 8.18 10.85
N SER A 61 -6.97 8.68 11.19
CA SER A 61 -6.70 10.11 11.29
C SER A 61 -6.84 10.81 9.92
N THR A 62 -7.45 12.00 9.90
CA THR A 62 -7.56 12.83 8.69
C THR A 62 -6.22 13.28 8.13
N ASP A 63 -5.15 13.18 8.91
CA ASP A 63 -3.80 13.61 8.53
C ASP A 63 -3.05 12.56 7.67
N ILE A 64 -3.67 11.41 7.39
CA ILE A 64 -3.06 10.35 6.58
C ILE A 64 -3.29 10.63 5.10
N GLU A 65 -2.20 10.87 4.39
CA GLU A 65 -2.19 10.95 2.93
C GLU A 65 -2.20 9.53 2.32
N PRO A 66 -3.25 9.12 1.56
CA PRO A 66 -3.39 7.75 1.06
C PRO A 66 -2.20 7.26 0.24
N ILE A 67 -1.59 8.13 -0.57
CA ILE A 67 -0.46 7.75 -1.42
C ILE A 67 0.79 7.39 -0.61
N ASP A 68 0.94 7.91 0.60
CA ASP A 68 2.11 7.63 1.44
C ASP A 68 2.09 6.20 2.00
N LEU A 69 0.90 5.62 2.19
CA LEU A 69 0.77 4.19 2.52
C LEU A 69 1.27 3.30 1.38
N LEU A 70 0.99 3.67 0.12
CA LEU A 70 1.52 2.96 -1.05
C LEU A 70 3.03 3.11 -1.17
N ARG A 71 3.54 4.33 -0.99
CA ARG A 71 4.98 4.63 -1.05
C ARG A 71 5.75 3.87 0.01
N ALA A 72 5.24 3.78 1.23
CA ALA A 72 5.87 3.03 2.31
C ALA A 72 6.06 1.55 1.93
N LEU A 73 5.01 0.89 1.43
CA LEU A 73 5.08 -0.54 1.06
C LEU A 73 5.94 -0.77 -0.20
N ALA A 74 5.84 0.10 -1.20
CA ALA A 74 6.71 0.03 -2.38
C ALA A 74 8.19 0.31 -2.06
N GLY A 75 8.45 1.17 -1.07
CA GLY A 75 9.80 1.45 -0.58
C GLY A 75 10.45 0.20 0.03
N VAL A 76 9.71 -0.51 0.88
CA VAL A 76 10.17 -1.76 1.52
C VAL A 76 10.52 -2.82 0.48
N SER A 77 9.68 -3.00 -0.54
CA SER A 77 9.91 -3.98 -1.61
C SER A 77 11.16 -3.69 -2.45
N ASN A 78 11.58 -2.42 -2.54
CA ASN A 78 12.78 -2.01 -3.27
C ASN A 78 14.03 -2.01 -2.38
N PHE A 79 13.88 -1.68 -1.09
CA PHE A 79 15.00 -1.65 -0.13
C PHE A 79 15.46 -3.06 0.26
N SER A 80 14.51 -3.97 0.49
CA SER A 80 14.76 -5.33 0.93
C SER A 80 14.54 -6.33 -0.21
N ALA A 81 15.19 -6.18 -1.36
CA ALA A 81 14.99 -7.09 -2.51
C ALA A 81 15.50 -8.55 -2.28
N GLY A 82 15.83 -8.92 -1.04
CA GLY A 82 16.21 -10.27 -0.65
C GLY A 82 14.99 -11.17 -0.33
N PRO A 83 15.19 -12.50 -0.27
CA PRO A 83 14.11 -13.44 0.03
C PRO A 83 13.39 -13.12 1.34
N GLY A 84 12.05 -13.21 1.34
CA GLY A 84 11.23 -13.08 2.55
C GLY A 84 10.85 -11.64 2.95
N TRP A 85 11.12 -10.65 2.10
CA TRP A 85 10.72 -9.27 2.32
C TRP A 85 9.20 -9.11 2.42
N GLU A 86 8.43 -9.99 1.77
CA GLU A 86 6.98 -9.98 1.80
C GLU A 86 6.46 -10.17 3.23
N ILE A 87 7.12 -11.02 4.01
CA ILE A 87 6.78 -11.26 5.42
C ILE A 87 7.02 -9.97 6.23
N GLY A 88 8.14 -9.29 5.99
CA GLY A 88 8.45 -7.99 6.60
C GLY A 88 7.44 -6.91 6.21
N ALA A 89 7.10 -6.80 4.92
CA ALA A 89 6.11 -5.86 4.42
C ALA A 89 4.72 -6.12 5.00
N LYS A 90 4.28 -7.38 5.12
CA LYS A 90 3.00 -7.74 5.77
C LYS A 90 2.97 -7.37 7.26
N ARG A 91 4.11 -7.44 7.96
CA ARG A 91 4.22 -6.90 9.34
C ARG A 91 4.12 -5.38 9.36
N LEU A 92 4.75 -4.69 8.41
CA LEU A 92 4.67 -3.23 8.29
C LEU A 92 3.25 -2.76 7.97
N VAL A 93 2.45 -3.53 7.22
CA VAL A 93 1.01 -3.22 7.04
C VAL A 93 0.32 -3.06 8.41
N ASN A 94 0.59 -3.96 9.37
CA ASN A 94 -0.02 -3.86 10.69
C ASN A 94 0.45 -2.62 11.46
N ILE A 95 1.72 -2.26 11.31
CA ILE A 95 2.31 -1.06 11.95
C ILE A 95 1.70 0.21 11.35
N LEU A 96 1.61 0.30 10.03
CA LEU A 96 0.99 1.42 9.33
C LEU A 96 -0.49 1.56 9.72
N ILE A 97 -1.22 0.46 9.75
CA ILE A 97 -2.63 0.43 10.19
C ILE A 97 -2.78 0.89 11.64
N ALA A 98 -1.91 0.45 12.55
CA ALA A 98 -1.93 0.89 13.94
C ALA A 98 -1.59 2.38 14.08
N GLY A 99 -0.56 2.85 13.36
CA GLY A 99 -0.11 4.24 13.37
C GLY A 99 -1.04 5.22 12.65
N SER A 100 -1.93 4.73 11.79
CA SER A 100 -2.92 5.55 11.07
C SER A 100 -4.16 5.86 11.90
N ARG A 101 -4.34 5.22 13.06
CA ARG A 101 -5.52 5.44 13.92
C ARG A 101 -5.49 6.85 14.52
N PRO A 102 -6.65 7.49 14.76
CA PRO A 102 -6.70 8.80 15.40
C PRO A 102 -5.96 8.82 16.73
N HIS A 103 -5.15 9.84 16.95
CA HIS A 103 -4.54 10.06 18.25
C HIS A 103 -5.62 10.48 19.23
N LYS A 104 -5.82 9.72 20.31
CA LYS A 104 -6.64 10.21 21.43
C LYS A 104 -5.80 11.25 22.17
N PRO A 105 -6.22 12.52 22.23
CA PRO A 105 -5.51 13.49 23.05
C PRO A 105 -5.51 12.97 24.49
N HIS A 106 -4.33 12.92 25.11
CA HIS A 106 -4.24 12.68 26.54
C HIS A 106 -4.99 13.82 27.24
N SER A 107 -6.14 13.52 27.82
CA SER A 107 -6.85 14.44 28.71
C SER A 107 -5.91 14.69 29.88
N LEU A 108 -5.36 15.91 29.97
CA LEU A 108 -4.71 16.38 31.19
C LEU A 108 -5.80 16.44 32.27
N GLN A 109 -5.73 15.50 33.23
CA GLN A 109 -6.43 15.60 34.51
C GLN A 109 -5.68 16.54 35.44
#